data_AF-A0A928ERX2-F1
#
_entry.id   AF-A0A928ERX2-F1
#
_cell.length_a   1.000
_cell.length_b   1.000
_cell.length_c   1.000
_cell.angle_alpha   90.00
_cell.angle_beta   90.00
_cell.angle_gamma   90.00
#
_symmetry.space_group_name_H-M   'P 1'
#
loop_
_entity.id
_entity.type
_entity.pdbx_description
1 polymer ?
#
loop_
_entity_poly.entity_id
_entity_poly.type
_entity_poly.pdbx_seq_one_letter_code
_entity_poly.pdbx_strand_id
1 'polypeptide(L)'
;MLSYIVSALYFLIPAAALAFFIVSLILFLTAKGKNKRFPGTYSPEQMKGRKICLIVSSVIFGILAAVVIGFVCLLMMAVAFM
;
A
#
# COMPACT_ATOMS: atom_id res chain seq x y z
N MET A 1 -7.74 0.80 -28.72
CA MET A 1 -7.85 -0.33 -27.77
C MET A 1 -6.72 -0.32 -26.74
N LEU A 2 -5.45 -0.29 -27.15
CA LEU A 2 -4.29 -0.25 -26.25
C LEU A 2 -4.31 0.91 -25.23
N SER A 3 -4.71 2.12 -25.65
CA SER A 3 -4.79 3.29 -24.76
C SER A 3 -5.76 3.10 -23.58
N TYR A 4 -6.93 2.51 -23.80
CA TYR A 4 -7.89 2.23 -22.72
C TYR A 4 -7.37 1.21 -21.70
N ILE A 5 -6.61 0.21 -22.17
CA ILE A 5 -6.01 -0.81 -21.30
C ILE A 5 -4.94 -0.19 -20.41
N VAL A 6 -4.08 0.66 -20.98
CA VAL A 6 -3.03 1.37 -20.24
C VAL A 6 -3.64 2.33 -19.21
N SER A 7 -4.67 3.09 -19.59
CA SER A 7 -5.37 3.98 -18.66
C SER A 7 -6.04 3.21 -17.51
N ALA A 8 -6.67 2.07 -17.80
CA ALA A 8 -7.28 1.23 -16.77
C ALA A 8 -6.24 0.67 -15.79
N LEU A 9 -5.10 0.18 -16.30
CA LEU A 9 -3.99 -0.31 -15.48
C LEU A 9 -3.39 0.78 -14.59
N TYR A 10 -3.30 2.01 -15.11
CA TYR A 10 -2.75 3.15 -14.38
C TYR A 10 -3.53 3.48 -13.10
N PHE A 11 -4.85 3.26 -13.10
CA PHE A 11 -5.68 3.40 -11.90
C PHE A 11 -5.81 2.13 -11.08
N LEU A 12 -5.86 0.96 -11.74
CA LEU A 12 -6.07 -0.32 -11.07
C LEU A 12 -4.86 -0.73 -10.22
N ILE A 13 -3.64 -0.51 -10.69
CA ILE A 13 -2.41 -0.90 -9.97
C ILE A 13 -2.28 -0.12 -8.64
N PRO A 14 -2.43 1.21 -8.60
CA PRO A 14 -2.47 1.95 -7.33
C PRO A 14 -3.61 1.57 -6.42
N ALA A 15 -4.81 1.36 -6.96
CA ALA A 15 -5.96 0.94 -6.17
C ALA A 15 -5.73 -0.44 -5.52
N ALA A 16 -5.20 -1.40 -6.27
CA ALA A 16 -4.88 -2.74 -5.78
C ALA A 16 -3.76 -2.71 -4.72
N ALA A 17 -2.70 -1.92 -4.96
CA ALA A 17 -1.62 -1.75 -3.99
C ALA A 17 -2.10 -1.11 -2.67
N LEU A 18 -2.97 -0.10 -2.76
CA LEU A 18 -3.61 0.52 -1.60
C LEU A 18 -4.49 -0.48 -0.83
N ALA A 19 -5.34 -1.22 -1.54
CA ALA A 19 -6.20 -2.22 -0.94
C ALA A 19 -5.39 -3.30 -0.22
N PHE A 20 -4.32 -3.79 -0.85
CA PHE A 20 -3.41 -4.76 -0.26
C PHE A 20 -2.75 -4.22 1.01
N PHE A 21 -2.24 -2.98 0.97
CA PHE A 21 -1.64 -2.32 2.14
C PHE A 21 -2.63 -2.20 3.31
N ILE A 22 -3.85 -1.74 3.06
CA ILE A 22 -4.90 -1.59 4.07
C ILE A 22 -5.24 -2.95 4.70
N VAL A 23 -5.40 -3.99 3.88
CA VAL A 23 -5.69 -5.35 4.38
C VAL A 23 -4.56 -5.86 5.25
N SER A 24 -3.30 -5.73 4.83
CA SER A 24 -2.14 -6.11 5.64
C SER A 24 -2.09 -5.36 6.98
N LEU A 25 -2.41 -4.06 6.97
CA LEU A 25 -2.44 -3.22 8.17
C LEU A 25 -3.52 -3.69 9.15
N ILE A 26 -4.74 -3.92 8.67
CA ILE A 26 -5.86 -4.39 9.49
C ILE A 26 -5.54 -5.76 10.10
N LEU A 27 -5.00 -6.69 9.32
CA LEU A 27 -4.63 -8.02 9.79
C LEU A 27 -3.53 -7.98 10.85
N PHE A 28 -2.55 -7.08 10.72
CA PHE A 28 -1.51 -6.90 11.71
C PHE A 28 -2.04 -6.26 13.00
N LEU A 29 -2.82 -5.19 12.90
CA LEU A 29 -3.40 -4.50 14.06
C LEU A 29 -4.36 -5.42 14.83
N THR A 30 -5.17 -6.20 14.11
CA THR A 30 -6.09 -7.18 14.71
C THR A 30 -5.31 -8.26 15.46
N ALA A 31 -4.26 -8.82 14.86
CA ALA A 31 -3.43 -9.82 15.52
C ALA A 31 -2.70 -9.25 16.74
N LYS A 32 -2.13 -8.04 16.62
CA LYS A 32 -1.48 -7.33 17.73
C LYS A 32 -2.46 -7.05 18.86
N GLY A 33 -3.68 -6.62 18.55
CA GLY A 33 -4.74 -6.36 19.52
C GLY A 33 -5.20 -7.63 20.24
N LYS A 34 -5.41 -8.72 19.50
CA LYS A 34 -5.75 -10.03 20.06
C LYS A 34 -4.63 -10.57 20.96
N ASN A 35 -3.37 -10.49 20.53
CA ASN A 35 -2.24 -10.96 21.34
C ASN A 35 -2.02 -10.11 22.61
N LYS A 36 -2.46 -8.84 22.62
CA LYS A 36 -2.50 -8.01 23.84
C LYS A 36 -3.62 -8.41 24.80
N ARG A 37 -4.81 -8.75 24.29
CA ARG A 37 -5.96 -9.16 25.11
C ARG A 37 -5.83 -10.60 25.63
N PHE A 38 -5.27 -11.47 24.80
CA PHE A 38 -5.08 -12.89 25.07
C PHE A 38 -3.63 -13.25 24.71
N PRO A 39 -2.69 -13.18 25.66
CA PRO A 39 -1.29 -13.45 25.40
C PRO A 39 -1.09 -14.90 24.93
N GLY A 40 -0.33 -15.08 23.85
CA GLY A 40 -0.05 -16.40 23.28
C GLY A 40 -1.00 -16.84 22.17
N THR A 41 -2.01 -16.02 21.82
CA THR A 41 -2.95 -16.35 20.72
C THR A 41 -2.25 -16.45 19.36
N TYR A 42 -1.18 -15.68 19.17
CA TYR A 42 -0.35 -15.75 17.97
C TYR A 42 1.10 -16.00 18.37
N SER A 43 1.77 -16.92 17.67
CA SER A 43 3.19 -17.19 17.94
C SER A 43 4.06 -15.98 17.52
N PRO A 44 5.25 -15.83 18.12
CA PRO A 44 6.20 -14.78 17.75
C PRO A 44 6.55 -14.81 16.25
N GLU A 45 6.66 -16.02 15.68
CA GLU A 45 6.95 -16.25 14.27
C GLU A 45 5.83 -15.74 13.35
N GLN A 46 4.57 -16.02 13.70
CA GLN A 46 3.41 -15.51 12.95
C GLN A 46 3.31 -13.98 13.00
N MET A 47 3.59 -13.38 14.16
CA MET A 47 3.63 -11.92 14.31
C MET A 47 4.77 -11.29 13.49
N LYS A 48 5.94 -11.94 13.45
CA LYS A 48 7.08 -11.51 12.63
C LYS A 48 6.74 -11.55 11.14
N GLY A 49 6.12 -12.63 10.66
CA GLY A 49 5.68 -12.76 9.27
C GLY A 49 4.68 -11.66 8.85
N ARG A 50 3.67 -11.40 9.69
CA ARG A 50 2.70 -10.31 9.44
C ARG A 50 3.36 -8.93 9.42
N LYS A 51 4.32 -8.69 10.30
CA LYS A 51 5.09 -7.44 10.33
C LYS A 51 5.93 -7.27 9.05
N ILE A 52 6.60 -8.32 8.59
CA ILE A 52 7.37 -8.30 7.34
C ILE A 52 6.45 -7.99 6.15
N CYS A 53 5.30 -8.66 6.06
CA CYS A 53 4.31 -8.40 5.01
C CYS A 53 3.85 -6.94 5.01
N LEU A 54 3.59 -6.36 6.18
CA LEU A 54 3.23 -4.95 6.32
C LEU A 54 4.35 -4.00 5.87
N ILE A 55 5.61 -4.31 6.20
CA ILE A 55 6.75 -3.50 5.77
C ILE A 55 6.88 -3.54 4.25
N VAL A 56 6.82 -4.73 3.65
CA VAL A 56 6.91 -4.91 2.20
C VAL A 56 5.78 -4.16 1.49
N SER A 57 4.54 -4.32 1.95
CA SER A 57 3.40 -3.60 1.36
C SER A 57 3.50 -2.09 1.53
N SER A 58 4.03 -1.62 2.66
CA SER A 58 4.27 -0.19 2.91
C SER A 58 5.32 0.40 1.95
N VAL A 59 6.40 -0.34 1.68
CA VAL A 59 7.45 0.12 0.74
C VAL A 59 6.89 0.19 -0.67
N ILE A 60 6.18 -0.86 -1.12
CA ILE A 60 5.55 -0.89 -2.45
C ILE A 60 4.59 0.29 -2.60
N PHE A 61 3.69 0.47 -1.64
CA PHE A 61 2.72 1.58 -1.67
C PHE A 61 3.41 2.95 -1.62
N GLY A 62 4.43 3.11 -0.78
CA GLY A 62 5.18 4.37 -0.65
C GLY A 62 5.87 4.79 -1.95
N ILE A 63 6.55 3.85 -2.63
CA ILE A 63 7.17 4.12 -3.94
C ILE A 63 6.11 4.51 -4.96
N LEU A 64 5.00 3.77 -5.00
CA LEU A 64 3.92 4.03 -5.94
C LEU A 64 3.28 5.41 -5.71
N ALA A 65 3.05 5.78 -4.45
CA ALA A 65 2.55 7.10 -4.09
C ALA A 65 3.52 8.21 -4.48
N ALA A 66 4.83 8.01 -4.27
CA ALA A 66 5.85 8.98 -4.66
C ALA A 66 5.85 9.23 -6.17
N VAL A 67 5.70 8.18 -6.98
CA VAL A 67 5.60 8.29 -8.45
C VAL A 67 4.35 9.09 -8.84
N VAL A 68 3.19 8.77 -8.26
CA VAL A 68 1.93 9.46 -8.58
C VAL A 68 2.00 10.94 -8.18
N ILE A 69 2.47 11.25 -6.97
CA ILE A 69 2.62 12.63 -6.49
C ILE A 69 3.64 13.39 -7.36
N GLY A 70 4.76 12.75 -7.71
CA GLY A 70 5.76 13.35 -8.59
C GLY A 70 5.19 13.73 -9.96
N PHE A 71 4.40 12.84 -10.57
CA PHE A 71 3.70 13.13 -11.82
C PHE A 71 2.71 14.29 -11.69
N VAL A 72 1.92 14.34 -10.62
CA VAL A 72 0.98 15.44 -10.36
C VAL A 72 1.73 16.77 -10.19
N CYS A 73 2.82 16.79 -9.43
CA CYS A 73 3.65 17.99 -9.26
C CYS A 73 4.22 18.49 -10.59
N LEU A 74 4.72 17.59 -11.44
CA LEU A 74 5.23 17.95 -12.77
C LEU A 74 4.13 18.52 -13.68
N LEU A 75 2.92 17.94 -13.64
CA LEU A 75 1.78 18.45 -14.40
C LEU A 75 1.37 19.85 -13.92
N MET A 76 1.28 20.07 -12.60
CA MET A 76 0.98 21.39 -12.04
C MET A 76 2.04 22.42 -12.41
N MET A 77 3.31 22.03 -12.40
CA MET A 77 4.40 22.91 -12.82
C MET A 77 4.29 23.25 -14.31
N ALA A 78 4.02 22.27 -15.17
CA ALA A 78 3.81 22.51 -16.59
C ALA A 78 2.65 23.48 -16.86
N VAL A 79 1.52 23.33 -16.15
CA VAL A 79 0.38 24.25 -16.25
C VAL A 79 0.73 25.66 -15.77
N ALA A 80 1.55 25.78 -14.71
CA ALA A 80 1.95 27.09 -14.19
C ALA A 80 2.90 27.88 -15.10
N PHE A 81 3.56 27.21 -16.06
CA PHE A 81 4.48 27.81 -17.02
C PHE A 81 3.90 27.92 -18.45
N MET A 82 2.61 27.63 -18.64
CA MET A 82 1.84 27.92 -19.87
C MET A 82 1.06 29.22 -19.71
#